data_AF-X0SJL3-F1
#
_entry.id   AF-X0SJL3-F1
#
_cell.length_a   1.000
_cell.length_b   1.000
_cell.length_c   1.000
_cell.angle_alpha   90.00
_cell.angle_beta   90.00
_cell.angle_gamma   90.00
#
_symmetry.space_group_name_H-M   'P 1'
#
loop_
_entity.id
_entity.type
_entity.pdbx_description
1 polymer ?
#
loop_
_entity_poly.entity_id
_entity_poly.type
_entity_poly.pdbx_seq_one_letter_code
_entity_poly.pdbx_strand_id
1 'polypeptide(L)'
;MRFESNKDLAREKKAIEKFVSRFKGTYKKLGDNDVDYRVFDSNGKLIAYVEVKGRYRTISNAYPLPVAARKVVKLCDKRLNPVMIWACDDGIIYGLPSEIKGDVRWGGRKPREGAYNDEELMLYYPKQKAFRYFKY
;
A
#
# COMPACT_ATOMS: atom_id res chain seq x y z
N MET A 1 0.78 10.60 17.27
CA MET A 1 -0.33 11.36 16.63
C MET A 1 -0.45 10.90 15.17
N ARG A 2 -1.65 10.62 14.66
CA ARG A 2 -1.89 10.33 13.23
C ARG A 2 -2.09 11.65 12.49
N PHE A 3 -1.52 11.77 11.29
CA PHE A 3 -1.58 12.97 10.45
C PHE A 3 -2.40 12.75 9.18
N GLU A 4 -3.23 11.70 9.13
CA GLU A 4 -4.04 11.36 7.96
C GLU A 4 -5.26 12.28 7.87
N SER A 5 -5.46 12.86 6.69
CA SER A 5 -6.64 13.68 6.40
C SER A 5 -7.81 12.81 5.94
N ASN A 6 -9.03 13.35 5.97
CA ASN A 6 -10.20 12.69 5.37
C ASN A 6 -9.98 12.35 3.88
N LYS A 7 -9.18 13.14 3.17
CA LYS A 7 -8.82 12.87 1.76
C LYS A 7 -7.93 11.63 1.63
N ASP A 8 -7.04 11.40 2.59
CA ASP A 8 -6.15 10.24 2.60
C ASP A 8 -6.95 8.96 2.87
N LEU A 9 -7.86 9.01 3.84
CA LEU A 9 -8.78 7.91 4.15
C LEU A 9 -9.70 7.59 2.95
N ALA A 10 -10.21 8.61 2.27
CA ALA A 10 -11.04 8.41 1.07
C ALA A 10 -10.25 7.77 -0.09
N ARG A 11 -8.99 8.19 -0.31
CA ARG A 11 -8.11 7.59 -1.31
C ARG A 11 -7.79 6.13 -0.98
N GLU A 12 -7.50 5.85 0.28
CA GLU A 12 -7.22 4.52 0.77
C GLU A 12 -8.41 3.57 0.53
N LYS A 13 -9.62 4.01 0.93
CA LYS A 13 -10.86 3.27 0.73
C LYS A 13 -11.13 3.01 -0.76
N LYS A 14 -10.99 4.03 -1.61
CA LYS A 14 -11.18 3.89 -3.07
C LYS A 14 -10.23 2.85 -3.68
N ALA A 15 -8.99 2.80 -3.19
CA ALA A 15 -7.99 1.87 -3.70
C ALA A 15 -8.31 0.41 -3.34
N ILE A 16 -8.70 0.14 -2.09
CA ILE A 16 -9.06 -1.22 -1.68
C ILE A 16 -10.36 -1.69 -2.36
N GLU A 17 -11.35 -0.81 -2.53
CA GLU A 17 -12.58 -1.10 -3.28
C GLU A 17 -12.28 -1.47 -4.73
N LYS A 18 -11.41 -0.70 -5.39
CA LYS A 18 -10.98 -1.00 -6.75
C LYS A 18 -10.30 -2.36 -6.82
N PHE A 19 -9.43 -2.67 -5.86
CA PHE A 19 -8.72 -3.95 -5.80
C PHE A 19 -9.69 -5.14 -5.69
N VAL A 20 -10.59 -5.13 -4.69
CA VAL A 20 -11.48 -6.27 -4.44
C VAL A 20 -12.55 -6.45 -5.51
N SER A 21 -12.99 -5.36 -6.17
CA SER A 21 -13.98 -5.42 -7.25
C SER A 21 -13.55 -6.30 -8.43
N ARG A 22 -12.23 -6.48 -8.64
CA ARG A 22 -11.70 -7.28 -9.75
C ARG A 22 -11.95 -8.78 -9.62
N PHE A 23 -12.22 -9.25 -8.41
CA PHE A 23 -12.48 -10.66 -8.11
C PHE A 23 -13.72 -10.85 -7.25
N LYS A 24 -14.62 -9.84 -7.21
CA LYS A 24 -15.87 -9.86 -6.42
C LYS A 24 -15.64 -10.19 -4.94
N GLY A 25 -14.49 -9.78 -4.40
CA GLY A 25 -14.14 -9.98 -3.00
C GLY A 25 -14.65 -8.88 -2.09
N THR A 26 -14.34 -9.00 -0.80
CA THR A 26 -14.65 -8.00 0.22
C THR A 26 -13.42 -7.68 1.07
N TYR A 27 -13.49 -6.63 1.88
CA TYR A 27 -12.40 -6.21 2.76
C TYR A 27 -12.91 -5.79 4.14
N LYS A 28 -12.04 -5.86 5.14
CA LYS A 28 -12.28 -5.35 6.49
C LYS A 28 -11.07 -4.54 6.96
N LYS A 29 -11.28 -3.27 7.30
CA LYS A 29 -10.24 -2.39 7.88
C LYS A 29 -9.80 -2.96 9.22
N LEU A 30 -8.50 -2.97 9.47
CA LEU A 30 -7.93 -3.36 10.77
C LEU A 30 -7.66 -2.13 11.63
N GLY A 31 -7.18 -2.36 12.85
CA GLY A 31 -6.93 -1.29 13.82
C GLY A 31 -5.81 -0.34 13.41
N ASP A 32 -5.75 0.80 14.10
CA ASP A 32 -4.90 1.93 13.71
C ASP A 32 -3.40 1.63 13.68
N ASN A 33 -2.98 0.67 14.49
CA ASN A 33 -1.60 0.22 14.59
C ASN A 33 -1.37 -1.12 13.91
N ASP A 34 -2.25 -1.56 13.00
CA ASP A 34 -2.09 -2.77 12.19
C ASP A 34 -1.81 -2.41 10.71
N VAL A 35 -1.67 -3.42 9.84
CA VAL A 35 -1.76 -3.25 8.37
C VAL A 35 -3.17 -2.82 8.00
N ASP A 36 -3.37 -2.23 6.83
CA ASP A 36 -4.65 -1.56 6.56
C ASP A 36 -5.86 -2.51 6.52
N TYR A 37 -5.78 -3.64 5.81
CA TYR A 37 -6.96 -4.49 5.56
C TYR A 37 -6.69 -5.99 5.62
N ARG A 38 -7.73 -6.74 6.00
CA ARG A 38 -7.95 -8.13 5.58
C ARG A 38 -8.80 -8.16 4.33
N VAL A 39 -8.48 -9.05 3.39
CA VAL A 39 -9.21 -9.23 2.13
C VAL A 39 -9.73 -10.65 2.02
N PHE A 40 -10.99 -10.75 1.59
CA PHE A 40 -11.72 -12.00 1.44
C PHE A 40 -12.09 -12.22 -0.03
N ASP A 41 -12.11 -13.48 -0.46
CA ASP A 41 -12.64 -13.84 -1.77
C ASP A 41 -14.18 -13.74 -1.83
N SER A 42 -14.76 -14.10 -2.98
CA SER A 42 -16.21 -14.07 -3.18
C SER A 42 -16.99 -15.03 -2.29
N ASN A 43 -16.32 -16.02 -1.68
CA ASN A 43 -16.92 -17.00 -0.79
C ASN A 43 -16.71 -16.61 0.69
N GLY A 44 -16.12 -15.45 0.97
CA GLY A 44 -15.85 -14.98 2.32
C GLY A 44 -14.61 -15.62 2.97
N LYS A 45 -13.78 -16.35 2.22
CA LYS A 45 -12.52 -16.90 2.75
C LYS A 45 -11.47 -15.79 2.80
N LEU A 46 -10.77 -15.67 3.92
CA LEU A 46 -9.61 -14.76 4.04
C LEU A 46 -8.49 -15.23 3.10
N ILE A 47 -8.04 -14.35 2.20
CA ILE A 47 -7.04 -14.70 1.19
C ILE A 47 -5.77 -13.85 1.23
N ALA A 48 -5.82 -12.65 1.82
CA ALA A 48 -4.69 -11.72 1.83
C ALA A 48 -4.79 -10.69 2.95
N TYR A 49 -3.64 -10.11 3.28
CA TYR A 49 -3.53 -8.85 4.00
C TYR A 49 -3.00 -7.77 3.05
N VAL A 50 -3.49 -6.55 3.21
CA VAL A 50 -3.19 -5.45 2.30
C VAL A 50 -2.73 -4.22 3.07
N GLU A 51 -1.66 -3.60 2.59
CA GLU A 51 -1.22 -2.26 2.99
C GLU A 51 -1.38 -1.32 1.79
N VAL A 52 -2.02 -0.17 2.01
CA VAL A 52 -2.29 0.84 1.00
C VAL A 52 -1.41 2.07 1.25
N LYS A 53 -0.81 2.55 0.17
CA LYS A 53 0.02 3.75 0.16
C LYS A 53 -0.51 4.76 -0.81
N GLY A 54 -0.81 5.97 -0.32
CA GLY A 54 -1.10 7.10 -1.19
C GLY A 54 0.07 7.38 -2.13
N ARG A 55 -0.21 7.52 -3.43
CA ARG A 55 0.73 7.96 -4.45
C ARG A 55 0.08 9.08 -5.26
N TYR A 56 0.37 10.33 -4.91
CA TYR A 56 -0.19 11.52 -5.60
C TYR A 56 0.50 11.76 -6.96
N ARG A 57 0.40 10.75 -7.83
CA ARG A 57 0.85 10.74 -9.22
C ARG A 57 -0.10 9.86 -10.02
N THR A 58 -0.18 10.07 -11.33
CA THR A 58 -0.80 9.10 -12.24
C THR A 58 0.06 7.84 -12.37
N ILE A 59 -0.53 6.72 -12.77
CA ILE A 59 0.16 5.43 -12.98
C ILE A 59 1.36 5.60 -13.92
N SER A 60 1.21 6.41 -14.99
CA SER A 60 2.27 6.64 -15.99
C SER A 60 3.51 7.32 -15.41
N ASN A 61 3.37 8.10 -14.33
CA ASN A 61 4.46 8.83 -13.67
C ASN A 61 4.66 8.38 -12.21
N ALA A 62 4.15 7.20 -11.84
CA ALA A 62 4.13 6.78 -10.44
C ALA A 62 5.48 6.26 -9.96
N TYR A 63 6.40 5.81 -10.83
CA TYR A 63 7.65 5.17 -10.42
C TYR A 63 8.77 6.17 -10.11
N PRO A 64 9.72 5.81 -9.22
CA PRO A 64 9.72 4.62 -8.36
C PRO A 64 8.63 4.71 -7.29
N LEU A 65 8.14 3.55 -6.81
CA LEU A 65 7.10 3.47 -5.78
C LEU A 65 7.73 3.43 -4.39
N PRO A 66 7.61 4.50 -3.57
CA PRO A 66 8.22 4.55 -2.26
C PRO A 66 7.32 3.91 -1.20
N VAL A 67 7.93 3.26 -0.21
CA VAL A 67 7.27 2.81 1.01
C VAL A 67 8.28 2.67 2.14
N ALA A 68 7.87 2.95 3.38
CA ALA A 68 8.69 2.68 4.56
C ALA A 68 8.94 1.18 4.73
N ALA A 69 10.20 0.77 4.96
CA ALA A 69 10.57 -0.64 5.09
C ALA A 69 9.78 -1.36 6.20
N ARG A 70 9.57 -0.69 7.35
CA ARG A 70 8.80 -1.25 8.47
C ARG A 70 7.36 -1.64 8.10
N LYS A 71 6.73 -0.94 7.15
CA LYS A 71 5.37 -1.27 6.71
C LYS A 71 5.35 -2.53 5.87
N VAL A 72 6.36 -2.72 5.02
CA VAL A 72 6.52 -3.96 4.25
C VAL A 72 6.82 -5.14 5.18
N VAL A 73 7.72 -4.98 6.16
CA VAL A 73 8.00 -6.01 7.18
C VAL A 73 6.73 -6.42 7.91
N LYS A 74 6.00 -5.44 8.48
CA LYS A 74 4.74 -5.67 9.19
C LYS A 74 3.68 -6.37 8.33
N LEU A 75 3.62 -6.05 7.04
CA LEU A 75 2.74 -6.72 6.10
C LEU A 75 3.16 -8.18 5.88
N CYS A 76 4.44 -8.44 5.65
CA CYS A 76 4.98 -9.78 5.51
C CYS A 76 4.81 -10.64 6.77
N ASP A 77 4.85 -10.04 7.96
CA ASP A 77 4.63 -10.71 9.25
C ASP A 77 3.23 -11.31 9.38
N LYS A 78 2.25 -10.87 8.57
CA LYS A 78 0.93 -11.50 8.48
C LYS A 78 0.95 -12.88 7.84
N ARG A 79 2.03 -13.25 7.14
CA ARG A 79 2.31 -14.55 6.48
C ARG A 79 1.33 -15.00 5.39
N LEU A 80 0.10 -14.49 5.36
CA LEU A 80 -0.90 -14.80 4.34
C LEU A 80 -0.91 -13.74 3.23
N ASN A 81 -0.39 -14.11 2.06
CA ASN A 81 -0.38 -13.31 0.81
C ASN A 81 -0.31 -11.79 1.04
N PRO A 82 0.85 -11.25 1.41
CA PRO A 82 1.03 -9.82 1.62
C PRO A 82 0.89 -9.06 0.29
N VAL A 83 -0.06 -8.13 0.19
CA VAL A 83 -0.24 -7.28 -1.00
C VAL A 83 0.04 -5.82 -0.67
N MET A 84 0.98 -5.21 -1.39
CA MET A 84 1.21 -3.78 -1.35
C MET A 84 0.41 -3.10 -2.47
N ILE A 85 -0.35 -2.05 -2.14
CA ILE A 85 -1.07 -1.21 -3.11
C ILE A 85 -0.57 0.22 -3.04
N TRP A 86 -0.29 0.83 -4.19
CA TRP A 86 -0.08 2.26 -4.35
C TRP A 86 -1.29 2.90 -5.04
N ALA A 87 -1.99 3.76 -4.30
CA ALA A 87 -3.18 4.48 -4.75
C ALA A 87 -2.79 5.73 -5.54
N CYS A 88 -2.71 5.56 -6.86
CA CYS A 88 -2.45 6.61 -7.85
C CYS A 88 -3.69 7.50 -8.04
N ASP A 89 -3.52 8.62 -8.74
CA ASP A 89 -4.62 9.57 -9.00
C ASP A 89 -5.66 8.99 -10.00
N ASP A 90 -5.19 8.21 -10.97
CA ASP A 90 -5.98 7.62 -12.06
C ASP A 90 -6.16 6.09 -11.92
N GLY A 91 -5.71 5.48 -10.82
CA GLY A 91 -5.90 4.06 -10.55
C GLY A 91 -5.06 3.52 -9.39
N ILE A 92 -4.81 2.21 -9.40
CA ILE A 92 -3.93 1.54 -8.44
C ILE A 92 -2.81 0.78 -9.14
N ILE A 93 -1.66 0.70 -8.49
CA ILE A 93 -0.58 -0.24 -8.81
C ILE A 93 -0.44 -1.18 -7.61
N TYR A 94 -0.26 -2.48 -7.82
CA TYR A 94 -0.07 -3.43 -6.73
C TYR A 94 0.92 -4.53 -7.08
N GLY A 95 1.51 -5.14 -6.05
CA GLY A 95 2.43 -6.25 -6.16
C GLY A 95 2.62 -6.98 -4.83
N LEU A 96 3.23 -8.16 -4.90
CA LEU A 96 3.58 -8.97 -3.73
C LEU A 96 5.04 -8.66 -3.32
N PRO A 97 5.33 -8.34 -2.05
CA PRO A 97 6.70 -8.11 -1.59
C PRO A 97 7.71 -9.22 -1.96
N SER A 98 7.27 -10.47 -2.04
CA SER A 98 8.11 -11.62 -2.44
C SER A 98 8.48 -11.65 -3.92
N GLU A 99 7.81 -10.87 -4.77
CA GLU A 99 7.97 -10.90 -6.24
C GLU A 99 8.56 -9.59 -6.81
N ILE A 100 8.74 -8.57 -5.98
CA ILE A 100 9.19 -7.24 -6.39
C ILE A 100 10.59 -6.93 -5.85
N LYS A 101 11.41 -6.26 -6.66
CA LYS A 101 12.78 -5.84 -6.31
C LYS A 101 12.89 -4.32 -6.29
N GLY A 102 13.69 -3.76 -5.40
CA GLY A 102 13.89 -2.31 -5.29
C GLY A 102 15.13 -1.96 -4.49
N ASP A 103 15.38 -0.66 -4.36
CA ASP A 103 16.52 -0.15 -3.60
C ASP A 103 16.09 0.28 -2.19
N VAL A 104 17.03 0.18 -1.25
CA VAL A 104 16.86 0.65 0.13
C VAL A 104 17.70 1.91 0.33
N ARG A 105 17.11 2.96 0.91
CA ARG A 105 17.80 4.24 1.19
C ARG A 105 17.28 4.84 2.48
N TRP A 106 18.14 5.55 3.22
CA TRP A 106 17.66 6.47 4.26
C TRP A 106 16.94 7.65 3.59
N GLY A 107 15.76 8.01 4.06
CA GLY A 107 14.97 9.08 3.48
C GLY A 107 13.63 9.25 4.19
N GLY A 108 12.63 9.74 3.46
CA GLY A 108 11.29 9.98 4.00
C GLY A 108 10.87 11.43 3.79
N ARG A 109 10.26 12.03 4.80
CA ARG A 109 9.80 13.41 4.81
C ARG A 109 10.79 14.28 5.59
N LYS A 110 10.80 15.58 5.28
CA LYS A 110 11.44 16.56 6.17
C LYS A 110 10.82 16.42 7.56
N PRO A 111 11.61 16.38 8.64
CA PRO A 111 11.12 16.29 10.01
C PRO A 111 10.07 17.36 10.32
N ARG A 112 8.96 16.94 10.92
CA ARG A 112 7.89 17.77 11.45
C ARG A 112 7.87 17.64 12.96
N GLU A 113 7.56 18.73 13.64
CA GLU A 113 7.51 18.75 15.09
C GLU A 113 6.53 17.69 15.64
N GLY A 114 7.00 16.87 16.58
CA GLY A 114 6.22 15.77 17.18
C GLY A 114 6.05 14.52 16.32
N ALA A 115 6.66 14.42 15.14
CA ALA A 115 6.63 13.23 14.30
C ALA A 115 7.87 12.34 14.49
N TYR A 116 7.65 11.10 14.94
CA TYR A 116 8.73 10.15 15.24
C TYR A 116 9.30 9.38 14.03
N ASN A 117 8.65 9.42 12.87
CA ASN A 117 8.97 8.57 11.72
C ASN A 117 9.04 9.37 10.41
N ASP A 118 9.53 10.61 10.44
CA ASP A 118 9.66 11.40 9.22
C ASP A 118 10.89 11.00 8.42
N GLU A 119 12.02 10.72 9.07
CA GLU A 119 13.16 10.05 8.44
C GLU A 119 13.22 8.59 8.88
N GLU A 120 13.21 7.67 7.90
CA GLU A 120 13.24 6.24 8.14
C GLU A 120 13.87 5.49 6.96
N LEU A 121 14.09 4.18 7.15
CA LEU A 121 14.53 3.32 6.07
C LEU A 121 13.41 3.16 5.03
N MET A 122 13.66 3.62 3.81
CA MET A 122 12.69 3.64 2.73
C MET A 122 13.07 2.65 1.64
N LEU A 123 12.07 1.98 1.07
CA LEU A 123 12.14 1.12 -0.09
C LEU A 123 11.62 1.87 -1.31
N TYR A 124 12.31 1.75 -2.43
CA TYR A 124 11.94 2.37 -3.70
C TYR A 124 11.90 1.29 -4.79
N TYR A 125 10.69 0.98 -5.27
CA TYR A 125 10.52 -0.02 -6.31
C TYR A 125 10.48 0.61 -7.70
N PRO A 126 11.46 0.34 -8.59
CA PRO A 126 11.38 0.74 -9.99
C PRO A 126 10.30 -0.05 -10.74
N LYS A 127 9.93 0.43 -11.92
CA LYS A 127 8.97 -0.24 -12.79
C LYS A 127 9.47 -1.64 -13.17
N GLN A 128 8.63 -2.66 -13.01
CA GLN A 128 8.97 -4.05 -13.29
C GLN A 128 7.72 -4.88 -13.61
N LYS A 129 7.92 -6.03 -14.27
CA LYS A 129 6.85 -6.91 -14.77
C LYS A 129 5.94 -7.50 -13.68
N ALA A 130 6.46 -7.65 -12.45
CA ALA A 130 5.71 -8.20 -11.33
C ALA A 130 4.56 -7.27 -10.85
N PHE A 131 4.63 -5.97 -11.17
CA PHE A 131 3.54 -5.06 -10.84
C PHE A 131 2.36 -5.22 -11.78
N ARG A 132 1.16 -5.16 -11.21
CA ARG A 132 -0.11 -5.07 -11.93
C ARG A 132 -0.76 -3.72 -11.62
N TYR A 133 -1.65 -3.27 -12.50
CA TYR A 133 -2.35 -2.01 -12.31
C TYR A 133 -3.79 -2.06 -12.83
N PHE A 134 -4.64 -1.23 -12.24
CA PHE A 134 -6.02 -1.01 -12.69
C PHE A 134 -6.32 0.48 -12.68
N LYS A 135 -6.82 1.03 -13.80
CA LYS A 135 -7.35 2.40 -13.85
C LYS A 135 -8.71 2.46 -13.17
N TYR A 136 -9.05 3.59 -12.54
CA TYR A 136 -10.35 3.78 -11.90
C TYR A 136 -11.49 3.63 -12.89
#